data_AF-A0AA97HHD9-F1
#
_entry.id   AF-A0AA97HHD9-F1
#
_cell.length_a   1.000
_cell.length_b   1.000
_cell.length_c   1.000
_cell.angle_alpha   90.00
_cell.angle_beta   90.00
_cell.angle_gamma   90.00
#
_symmetry.space_group_name_H-M   'P 1'
#
loop_
_entity.id
_entity.type
_entity.pdbx_description
1 polymer ?
#
loop_
_entity_poly.entity_id
_entity_poly.type
_entity_poly.pdbx_seq_one_letter_code
_entity_poly.pdbx_strand_id
1 'polypeptide(L)'
;MKRLILPLMTVGALLAAPLALADGEALFNSKPCVACHKVDSKLVGPALNDVAAKYKGEEGAVATVAGHIKNGVSGLWGPIPMPANQVTDEEATELAEWVLSLK
;
A
#
# COMPACT_ATOMS: atom_id res chain seq x y z
N MET A 1 -19.63 33.32 -45.93
CA MET A 1 -18.67 32.42 -46.60
C MET A 1 -17.26 32.62 -46.02
N LYS A 2 -16.89 31.89 -44.96
CA LYS A 2 -15.52 31.42 -44.77
C LYS A 2 -15.56 30.34 -43.69
N ARG A 3 -15.52 29.10 -44.15
CA ARG A 3 -15.26 27.93 -43.33
C ARG A 3 -13.84 28.09 -42.79
N LEU A 4 -13.65 28.13 -41.48
CA LEU A 4 -12.35 27.82 -40.88
C LEU A 4 -12.48 26.47 -40.20
N ILE A 5 -11.58 25.58 -40.61
CA ILE A 5 -11.53 24.16 -40.32
C ILE A 5 -10.23 23.94 -39.52
N LEU A 6 -10.33 23.12 -38.46
CA LEU A 6 -9.26 22.36 -37.75
C LEU A 6 -8.23 23.15 -36.90
N PRO A 7 -7.56 22.51 -35.89
CA PRO A 7 -7.72 21.13 -35.42
C PRO A 7 -7.92 20.92 -33.90
N LEU A 8 -8.47 19.75 -33.64
CA LEU A 8 -8.49 18.98 -32.40
C LEU A 8 -7.07 18.85 -31.81
N MET A 9 -6.82 19.44 -30.64
CA MET A 9 -5.70 19.05 -29.77
C MET A 9 -6.28 18.33 -28.56
N THR A 10 -6.40 17.01 -28.67
CA THR A 10 -6.49 16.14 -27.51
C THR A 10 -5.13 16.14 -26.82
N VAL A 11 -5.01 16.90 -25.73
CA VAL A 11 -3.88 16.79 -24.81
C VAL A 11 -3.98 15.40 -24.17
N GLY A 12 -3.10 14.49 -24.57
CA GLY A 12 -2.99 13.16 -23.98
C GLY A 12 -2.64 13.29 -22.50
N ALA A 13 -3.49 12.75 -21.64
CA ALA A 13 -3.21 12.59 -20.23
C ALA A 13 -1.98 11.67 -20.08
N LEU A 14 -0.86 12.22 -19.60
CA LEU A 14 0.22 11.41 -19.06
C LEU A 14 -0.26 10.74 -17.78
N LEU A 15 -0.84 9.56 -17.91
CA LEU A 15 -0.89 8.58 -16.83
C LEU A 15 0.45 7.84 -16.83
N ALA A 16 1.45 8.43 -16.18
CA ALA A 16 2.70 7.77 -15.87
C ALA A 16 2.81 7.59 -14.36
N ALA A 17 2.22 6.52 -13.85
CA ALA A 17 2.67 5.86 -12.62
C ALA A 17 2.38 4.37 -12.83
N PRO A 18 3.43 3.53 -12.91
CA PRO A 18 3.85 2.88 -11.66
C PRO A 18 5.37 2.64 -11.62
N LEU A 19 6.11 3.49 -10.93
CA LEU A 19 7.49 3.19 -10.51
C LEU A 19 7.56 2.68 -9.05
N ALA A 20 6.44 2.58 -8.33
CA ALA A 20 6.40 2.33 -6.89
C ALA A 20 6.31 0.85 -6.46
N LEU A 21 6.08 -0.10 -7.38
CA LEU A 21 5.83 -1.50 -7.00
C LEU A 21 7.11 -2.29 -6.67
N ALA A 22 8.29 -1.85 -7.13
CA ALA A 22 9.54 -2.58 -6.94
C ALA A 22 10.23 -2.34 -5.58
N ASP A 23 9.74 -1.39 -4.78
CA ASP A 23 10.45 -0.88 -3.60
C ASP A 23 9.82 -1.36 -2.28
N GLY A 24 8.49 -1.56 -2.22
CA GLY A 24 7.80 -1.97 -0.99
C GLY A 24 8.24 -3.32 -0.39
N GLU A 25 8.58 -4.34 -1.20
CA GLU A 25 9.13 -5.60 -0.68
C GLU A 25 10.54 -5.43 -0.12
N ALA A 26 11.38 -4.64 -0.80
CA ALA A 26 12.72 -4.34 -0.33
C ALA A 26 12.66 -3.54 0.98
N LEU A 27 11.77 -2.55 1.04
CA LEU A 27 11.50 -1.76 2.23
C LEU A 27 11.01 -2.65 3.38
N PHE A 28 10.05 -3.54 3.14
CA PHE A 28 9.56 -4.52 4.13
C PHE A 28 10.70 -5.37 4.70
N ASN A 29 11.60 -5.84 3.85
CA ASN A 29 12.77 -6.64 4.25
C ASN A 29 13.86 -5.81 4.95
N SER A 30 13.95 -4.50 4.67
CA SER A 30 14.89 -3.60 5.33
C SER A 30 14.45 -3.16 6.73
N LYS A 31 13.15 -3.28 7.04
CA LYS A 31 12.52 -2.88 8.30
C LYS A 31 12.24 -4.11 9.18
N PRO A 32 11.91 -3.92 10.48
CA PRO A 32 11.64 -5.04 11.40
C PRO A 32 10.37 -5.86 11.10
N CYS A 33 9.66 -5.58 10.00
CA CYS A 33 8.37 -6.17 9.66
C CYS A 33 8.46 -7.70 9.52
N VAL A 34 9.56 -8.20 8.96
CA VAL A 34 9.86 -9.64 8.77
C VAL A 34 9.94 -10.44 10.08
N ALA A 35 10.15 -9.77 11.22
CA ALA A 35 10.17 -10.44 12.52
C ALA A 35 8.78 -10.88 12.98
N CYS A 36 7.72 -10.25 12.46
CA CYS A 36 6.34 -10.46 12.91
C CYS A 36 5.39 -10.89 11.80
N HIS A 37 5.71 -10.61 10.54
CA HIS A 37 4.86 -10.90 9.39
C HIS A 37 5.57 -11.75 8.34
N LYS A 38 4.78 -12.52 7.60
CA LYS A 38 5.18 -13.20 6.37
C LYS A 38 4.13 -12.94 5.30
N VAL A 39 4.50 -13.10 4.03
CA VAL A 39 3.59 -12.87 2.90
C VAL A 39 2.40 -13.83 2.96
N ASP A 40 2.67 -15.12 3.15
CA ASP A 40 1.74 -16.22 2.86
C ASP A 40 1.28 -17.00 4.10
N SER A 41 1.77 -16.63 5.28
CA SER A 41 1.52 -17.39 6.50
C SER A 41 1.49 -16.50 7.73
N LYS A 42 0.63 -16.87 8.68
CA LYS A 42 0.55 -16.21 9.99
C LYS A 42 1.82 -16.49 10.79
N LEU A 43 2.37 -15.45 11.41
CA LEU A 43 3.50 -15.55 12.36
C LEU A 43 3.07 -14.99 13.72
N VAL A 44 3.45 -13.75 14.04
CA VAL A 44 2.91 -13.01 15.18
C VAL A 44 1.72 -12.18 14.71
N GLY A 45 1.94 -11.41 13.63
CA GLY A 45 0.90 -10.74 12.87
C GLY A 45 0.25 -11.65 11.82
N PRO A 46 -0.82 -11.17 11.16
CA PRO A 46 -1.45 -11.85 10.03
C PRO A 46 -0.47 -12.04 8.86
N ALA A 47 -0.78 -13.00 7.99
CA ALA A 47 -0.15 -13.06 6.66
C ALA A 47 -0.47 -11.77 5.90
N LEU A 48 0.47 -11.25 5.12
CA LEU A 48 0.22 -10.02 4.35
C LEU A 48 -0.87 -10.23 3.28
N ASN A 49 -0.99 -11.45 2.73
CA ASN A 49 -2.11 -11.82 1.85
C ASN A 49 -3.47 -11.72 2.56
N ASP A 50 -3.55 -12.08 3.85
CA ASP A 50 -4.80 -11.91 4.63
C ASP A 50 -5.15 -10.43 4.80
N VAL A 51 -4.14 -9.57 4.98
CA VAL A 51 -4.33 -8.11 5.04
C VAL A 51 -4.86 -7.60 3.71
N ALA A 52 -4.23 -7.98 2.59
CA ALA A 52 -4.69 -7.63 1.25
C ALA A 52 -6.14 -8.07 1.01
N ALA A 53 -6.47 -9.31 1.37
CA ALA A 53 -7.81 -9.86 1.23
C ALA A 53 -8.85 -9.12 2.10
N LYS A 54 -8.51 -8.76 3.35
CA LYS A 54 -9.42 -8.05 4.27
C LYS A 54 -9.82 -6.67 3.74
N TYR A 55 -8.86 -5.94 3.17
CA TYR A 55 -9.05 -4.56 2.70
C TYR A 55 -9.43 -4.45 1.22
N LYS A 56 -9.63 -5.58 0.54
CA LYS A 56 -9.93 -5.61 -0.89
C LYS A 56 -11.23 -4.86 -1.21
N GLY A 57 -11.13 -3.83 -2.05
CA GLY A 57 -12.26 -3.02 -2.49
C GLY A 57 -12.73 -1.98 -1.47
N GLU A 58 -12.02 -1.82 -0.35
CA GLU A 58 -12.29 -0.74 0.61
C GLU A 58 -11.70 0.58 0.09
N GLU A 59 -12.55 1.61 -0.01
CA GLU A 59 -12.10 2.96 -0.34
C GLU A 59 -11.21 3.50 0.78
N GLY A 60 -10.03 4.02 0.42
CA GLY A 60 -9.07 4.52 1.41
C GLY A 60 -8.22 3.44 2.11
N ALA A 61 -8.27 2.18 1.65
CA ALA A 61 -7.50 1.07 2.22
C ALA A 61 -6.00 1.38 2.42
N VAL A 62 -5.36 2.04 1.43
CA VAL A 62 -3.95 2.42 1.52
C VAL A 62 -3.70 3.34 2.72
N ALA A 63 -4.51 4.38 2.90
CA ALA A 63 -4.36 5.32 4.01
C ALA A 63 -4.61 4.63 5.37
N THR A 64 -5.61 3.75 5.44
CA THR A 64 -5.89 2.96 6.65
C THR A 64 -4.73 2.04 7.02
N VAL A 65 -4.21 1.28 6.06
CA VAL A 65 -3.10 0.34 6.29
C VAL A 65 -1.81 1.09 6.60
N ALA A 66 -1.50 2.18 5.90
CA ALA A 66 -0.35 3.03 6.19
C ALA A 66 -0.43 3.61 7.61
N GLY A 67 -1.62 4.08 8.02
CA GLY A 67 -1.88 4.56 9.38
C GLY A 67 -1.62 3.49 10.44
N HIS A 68 -2.03 2.24 10.19
CA HIS A 68 -1.72 1.11 11.07
C HIS A 68 -0.22 0.79 11.11
N ILE A 69 0.47 0.78 9.96
CA ILE A 69 1.91 0.52 9.87
C ILE A 69 2.68 1.55 10.70
N LYS A 70 2.40 2.85 10.52
CA LYS A 70 3.11 3.92 11.21
C LYS A 70 2.79 3.97 12.70
N ASN A 71 1.51 3.94 13.07
CA ASN A 71 1.07 4.23 14.44
C ASN A 71 0.85 2.98 15.30
N GLY A 72 0.91 1.79 14.70
CA GLY A 72 0.51 0.54 15.35
C GLY A 72 -1.02 0.33 15.31
N VAL A 73 -1.43 -0.88 15.67
CA VAL A 73 -2.85 -1.27 15.74
C VAL A 73 -3.04 -2.38 16.77
N SER A 74 -4.17 -2.35 17.48
CA SER A 74 -4.53 -3.36 18.48
C SER A 74 -5.95 -3.85 18.28
N GLY A 75 -6.22 -5.11 18.63
CA GLY A 75 -7.55 -5.71 18.61
C GLY A 75 -8.10 -6.09 17.22
N LEU A 76 -7.42 -5.73 16.13
CA LEU A 76 -7.90 -5.97 14.76
C LEU A 76 -7.68 -7.43 14.29
N TRP A 77 -6.56 -8.03 14.67
CA TRP A 77 -6.12 -9.36 14.19
C TRP A 77 -5.94 -10.38 15.32
N GLY A 78 -6.20 -9.96 16.56
CA GLY A 78 -5.98 -10.74 17.76
C GLY A 78 -5.59 -9.87 18.96
N PRO A 79 -5.22 -10.49 20.09
CA PRO A 79 -4.90 -9.80 21.33
C PRO A 79 -3.50 -9.17 21.34
N ILE A 80 -2.61 -9.55 20.42
CA ILE A 80 -1.24 -9.02 20.34
C ILE A 80 -1.28 -7.73 19.51
N PRO A 81 -0.89 -6.56 20.08
CA PRO A 81 -0.82 -5.32 19.34
C PRO A 81 0.39 -5.28 18.41
N MET A 82 0.24 -4.68 17.24
CA MET A 82 1.37 -4.22 16.43
C MET A 82 1.83 -2.87 16.98
N PRO A 83 3.09 -2.71 17.42
CA PRO A 83 3.60 -1.43 17.89
C PRO A 83 3.76 -0.42 16.74
N ALA A 84 3.90 0.86 17.08
CA ALA A 84 4.27 1.89 16.12
C ALA A 84 5.65 1.57 15.50
N ASN A 85 5.79 1.81 14.20
CA ASN A 85 7.03 1.56 13.46
C ASN A 85 7.75 2.88 13.14
N GLN A 86 9.08 2.83 13.12
CA GLN A 86 9.92 3.97 12.72
C GLN A 86 9.99 4.06 11.19
N VAL A 87 8.93 4.61 10.61
CA VAL A 87 8.78 4.86 9.17
C VAL A 87 8.29 6.28 8.91
N THR A 88 8.67 6.85 7.76
CA THR A 88 8.08 8.11 7.30
C THR A 88 6.64 7.88 6.78
N ASP A 89 5.90 8.95 6.49
CA ASP A 89 4.57 8.82 5.89
C ASP A 89 4.64 8.20 4.48
N GLU A 90 5.69 8.54 3.74
CA GLU A 90 5.97 8.01 2.40
C GLU A 90 6.27 6.51 2.48
N GLU A 91 7.18 6.09 3.35
CA GLU A 91 7.51 4.67 3.56
C GLU A 91 6.29 3.86 4.02
N ALA A 92 5.46 4.42 4.91
CA ALA A 92 4.24 3.75 5.36
C ALA A 92 3.22 3.57 4.23
N THR A 93 3.09 4.57 3.36
CA THR A 93 2.21 4.52 2.18
C THR A 93 2.72 3.49 1.18
N GLU A 94 4.01 3.48 0.90
CA GLU A 94 4.63 2.53 -0.03
C GLU A 94 4.48 1.08 0.44
N LEU A 95 4.72 0.82 1.74
CA LEU A 95 4.48 -0.48 2.35
C LEU A 95 3.00 -0.89 2.24
N ALA A 96 2.08 0.04 2.49
CA ALA A 96 0.64 -0.23 2.40
C ALA A 96 0.19 -0.56 0.97
N GLU A 97 0.66 0.20 -0.03
CA GLU A 97 0.39 -0.06 -1.45
C GLU A 97 0.92 -1.44 -1.86
N TRP A 98 2.14 -1.77 -1.45
CA TRP A 98 2.72 -3.08 -1.74
C TRP A 98 1.93 -4.21 -1.07
N VAL A 99 1.65 -4.11 0.24
CA VAL A 99 0.86 -5.13 0.96
C VAL A 99 -0.50 -5.34 0.30
N LEU A 100 -1.20 -4.27 -0.09
CA LEU A 100 -2.52 -4.36 -0.72
C LEU A 100 -2.49 -4.83 -2.18
N SER A 101 -1.31 -4.85 -2.81
CA SER A 101 -1.11 -5.45 -4.14
C SER A 101 -0.95 -6.97 -4.11
N LEU A 102 -0.73 -7.55 -2.91
CA LEU A 102 -0.59 -9.00 -2.72
C LEU A 102 -1.94 -9.72 -2.92
N LYS A 103 -1.87 -11.02 -3.21
CA LYS A 103 -3.02 -11.83 -3.65
C LYS A 103 -3.74 -12.53 -2.52
#